data_AF-A0AAV0X4S6-F1
#
_entry.id   AF-A0AAV0X4S6-F1
#
_cell.length_a   1.000
_cell.length_b   1.000
_cell.length_c   1.000
_cell.angle_alpha   90.00
_cell.angle_beta   90.00
_cell.angle_gamma   90.00
#
_symmetry.space_group_name_H-M   'P 1'
#
loop_
_entity.id
_entity.type
_entity.pdbx_description
1 polymer ?
#
loop_
_entity_poly.entity_id
_entity_poly.type
_entity_poly.pdbx_seq_one_letter_code
_entity_poly.pdbx_strand_id
1 'polypeptide(L)'
;MELKTKKITFRDAEKKYRISKSTLQRKVNNKNTMKVGRPNTLSEKDEENLVKGICLSSKWGFPFTSMDIRLLVQKFLNKNGFKEKRFTNNLPGYEWFKHFLDRHKSILSERLAENIKRSRAEINHESIKKYFEHLKNSLAGVSANLIINYDETNIILTTLGKPR
;
A
#
# COMPACT_ATOMS: atom_id res chain seq x y z
N MET A 1 -30.79 17.24 12.27
CA MET A 1 -31.76 16.20 12.67
C MET A 1 -32.78 16.85 13.60
N GLU A 2 -34.06 16.91 13.23
CA GLU A 2 -35.14 17.66 13.92
C GLU A 2 -35.25 17.35 15.44
N LEU A 3 -34.88 16.12 15.83
CA LEU A 3 -34.80 15.65 17.22
C LEU A 3 -33.65 16.28 18.04
N LYS A 4 -32.50 16.55 17.43
CA LYS A 4 -31.37 17.21 18.10
C LYS A 4 -31.65 18.69 18.36
N THR A 5 -32.49 19.30 17.52
CA THR A 5 -32.96 20.68 17.64
C THR A 5 -34.24 20.82 18.46
N LYS A 6 -34.69 19.74 19.15
CA LYS A 6 -35.94 19.66 19.94
C LYS A 6 -37.22 20.14 19.21
N LYS A 7 -37.26 20.09 17.87
CA LYS A 7 -38.42 20.55 17.08
C LYS A 7 -39.60 19.57 17.09
N ILE A 8 -39.33 18.29 17.36
CA ILE A 8 -40.33 17.21 17.43
C ILE A 8 -40.03 16.31 18.62
N THR A 9 -41.05 15.70 19.22
CA THR A 9 -40.84 14.73 20.30
C THR A 9 -40.39 13.38 19.74
N PHE A 10 -39.81 12.52 20.59
CA PHE A 10 -39.45 11.16 20.17
C PHE A 10 -40.66 10.32 19.73
N ARG A 11 -41.85 10.57 20.29
CA ARG A 11 -43.10 9.88 19.90
C ARG A 11 -43.57 10.32 18.52
N ASP A 12 -43.45 11.60 18.20
CA ASP A 12 -43.81 12.11 16.88
C ASP A 12 -42.83 11.63 15.81
N ALA A 13 -41.54 11.57 16.14
CA ALA A 13 -40.52 10.99 15.28
C ALA A 13 -40.73 9.47 15.07
N GLU A 14 -41.15 8.74 16.09
CA GLU A 14 -41.49 7.32 15.97
C GLU A 14 -42.66 7.10 15.01
N LYS A 15 -43.72 7.90 15.09
CA LYS A 15 -44.85 7.86 14.15
C LYS A 15 -44.46 8.27 12.73
N LYS A 16 -43.67 9.35 12.58
CA LYS A 16 -43.26 9.92 11.30
C LYS A 16 -42.27 9.02 10.54
N TYR A 17 -41.27 8.47 11.24
CA TYR A 17 -40.18 7.72 10.63
C TYR A 17 -40.29 6.20 10.80
N ARG A 18 -41.25 5.71 11.61
CA ARG A 18 -41.40 4.28 11.95
C ARG A 18 -40.13 3.65 12.52
N ILE A 19 -39.32 4.46 13.20
CA ILE A 19 -38.12 4.02 13.92
C ILE A 19 -38.45 4.05 15.40
N SER A 20 -38.15 2.95 16.11
CA SER A 20 -38.45 2.86 17.54
C SER A 20 -37.83 4.00 18.34
N LYS A 21 -38.58 4.49 19.34
CA LYS A 21 -38.14 5.54 20.27
C LYS A 21 -36.75 5.25 20.85
N SER A 22 -36.48 4.00 21.23
CA SER A 22 -35.20 3.58 21.82
C SER A 22 -34.02 3.74 20.87
N THR A 23 -34.20 3.44 19.57
CA THR A 23 -33.17 3.62 18.54
C THR A 23 -32.89 5.09 18.29
N LEU A 24 -33.93 5.92 18.20
CA LEU A 24 -33.81 7.38 18.06
C LEU A 24 -33.08 7.99 19.26
N GLN A 25 -33.42 7.57 20.48
CA GLN A 25 -32.78 8.05 21.71
C GLN A 25 -31.30 7.64 21.79
N ARG A 26 -30.95 6.40 21.42
CA ARG A 26 -29.55 5.96 21.32
C ARG A 26 -28.78 6.76 20.27
N LYS A 27 -29.40 7.10 19.13
CA LYS A 27 -28.77 7.91 18.08
C LYS A 27 -28.56 9.37 18.50
N VAL A 28 -29.54 9.98 19.18
CA VAL A 28 -29.43 11.34 19.71
C VAL A 28 -28.36 11.43 20.80
N ASN A 29 -28.32 10.44 21.69
CA ASN A 29 -27.31 10.33 22.75
C ASN A 29 -25.94 9.85 22.25
N ASN A 30 -25.73 9.77 20.94
CA ASN A 30 -24.50 9.30 20.29
C ASN A 30 -23.96 7.97 20.86
N LYS A 31 -24.84 7.05 21.30
CA LYS A 31 -24.43 5.74 21.82
C LYS A 31 -23.98 4.76 20.72
N ASN A 32 -24.22 5.11 19.45
CA ASN A 32 -23.83 4.35 18.25
C ASN A 32 -22.90 5.21 17.38
N THR A 33 -21.72 5.53 17.90
CA THR A 33 -20.69 6.32 17.19
C THR A 33 -19.82 5.47 16.26
N MET A 34 -19.73 4.16 16.50
CA MET A 34 -18.93 3.28 15.65
C MET A 34 -19.57 3.09 14.28
N LYS A 35 -18.72 2.93 13.27
CA LYS A 35 -19.14 2.60 11.90
C LYS A 35 -19.90 1.28 11.92
N VAL A 36 -20.99 1.21 11.15
CA VAL A 36 -21.81 0.01 11.06
C VAL A 36 -21.00 -1.10 10.37
N GLY A 37 -20.93 -2.27 10.99
CA GLY A 37 -20.15 -3.41 10.49
C GLY A 37 -19.00 -3.81 11.41
N ARG A 38 -18.32 -4.90 11.07
CA ARG A 38 -17.13 -5.35 11.81
C ARG A 38 -15.94 -4.44 11.48
N PRO A 39 -15.12 -4.05 12.47
CA PRO A 39 -13.94 -3.23 12.22
C PRO A 39 -12.93 -3.94 11.29
N ASN A 40 -12.11 -3.13 10.62
CA ASN A 40 -11.00 -3.60 9.81
C ASN A 40 -10.00 -4.39 10.67
N THR A 41 -9.22 -5.26 10.03
CA THR A 41 -8.18 -6.04 10.73
C THR A 41 -7.03 -5.15 11.21
N LEU A 42 -6.69 -4.10 10.46
CA LEU A 42 -5.68 -3.11 10.82
C LEU A 42 -6.36 -1.87 11.38
N SER A 43 -5.66 -1.17 12.29
CA SER A 43 -6.08 0.16 12.70
C SER A 43 -5.90 1.14 11.54
N GLU A 44 -6.67 2.23 11.53
CA GLU A 44 -6.57 3.28 10.50
C GLU A 44 -5.14 3.82 10.38
N LYS A 45 -4.48 4.03 11.52
CA LYS A 45 -3.08 4.49 11.58
C LYS A 45 -2.10 3.48 10.97
N ASP A 46 -2.26 2.19 11.25
CA ASP A 46 -1.38 1.15 10.71
C ASP A 46 -1.61 0.98 9.20
N GLU A 47 -2.87 1.07 8.77
CA GLU A 47 -3.24 1.00 7.36
C GLU A 47 -2.66 2.18 6.57
N GLU A 48 -2.69 3.40 7.11
CA GLU A 48 -2.02 4.58 6.53
C GLU A 48 -0.49 4.40 6.42
N ASN A 49 0.15 3.89 7.47
CA ASN A 49 1.59 3.65 7.46
C ASN A 49 1.98 2.62 6.40
N LEU A 50 1.16 1.57 6.24
CA LEU A 50 1.33 0.58 5.19
C LEU A 50 1.25 1.22 3.80
N VAL A 51 0.24 2.05 3.54
CA VAL A 51 0.06 2.76 2.26
C VAL A 51 1.25 3.67 1.96
N LYS A 52 1.75 4.42 2.96
CA LYS A 52 2.95 5.26 2.82
C LYS A 52 4.18 4.45 2.42
N GLY A 53 4.40 3.30 3.08
CA GLY A 53 5.49 2.38 2.76
C GLY A 53 5.39 1.82 1.34
N ILE A 54 4.19 1.41 0.91
CA ILE A 54 3.95 0.93 -0.46
C ILE A 54 4.26 2.02 -1.49
N CYS A 55 3.80 3.25 -1.24
CA CYS A 55 4.05 4.38 -2.13
C CYS A 55 5.54 4.71 -2.23
N LEU A 56 6.27 4.71 -1.11
CA LEU A 56 7.70 4.97 -1.08
C LEU A 56 8.48 3.89 -1.85
N SER A 57 8.17 2.62 -1.63
CA SER A 57 8.79 1.49 -2.35
C SER A 57 8.55 1.58 -3.85
N SER A 58 7.35 1.97 -4.26
CA SER A 58 7.01 2.22 -5.67
C SER A 58 7.84 3.38 -6.26
N LYS A 59 8.02 4.48 -5.52
CA LYS A 59 8.89 5.60 -5.94
C LYS A 59 10.35 5.21 -6.12
N TRP A 60 10.84 4.26 -5.31
CA TRP A 60 12.19 3.71 -5.43
C TRP A 60 12.34 2.65 -6.54
N GLY A 61 11.28 2.37 -7.30
CA GLY A 61 11.31 1.39 -8.40
C GLY A 61 11.10 -0.06 -7.97
N PHE A 62 10.69 -0.31 -6.73
CA PHE A 62 10.41 -1.64 -6.18
C PHE A 62 8.94 -1.73 -5.75
N PRO A 63 7.99 -1.84 -6.70
CA PRO A 63 6.58 -1.98 -6.34
C PRO A 63 6.34 -3.35 -5.66
N PHE A 64 5.46 -3.35 -4.65
CA PHE A 64 5.06 -4.60 -4.00
C PHE A 64 4.01 -5.35 -4.81
N THR A 65 4.11 -6.68 -4.81
CA THR A 65 3.05 -7.55 -5.32
C THR A 65 1.93 -7.71 -4.29
N SER A 66 0.77 -8.24 -4.73
CA SER A 66 -0.33 -8.61 -3.84
C SER A 66 0.14 -9.55 -2.71
N MET A 67 1.00 -10.52 -3.03
CA MET A 67 1.52 -11.48 -2.06
C MET A 67 2.43 -10.81 -1.03
N ASP A 68 3.30 -9.89 -1.47
CA ASP A 68 4.21 -9.18 -0.56
C ASP A 68 3.43 -8.37 0.47
N ILE A 69 2.38 -7.66 0.04
CA ILE A 69 1.54 -6.86 0.94
C ILE A 69 0.85 -7.78 1.97
N ARG A 70 0.32 -8.93 1.53
CA ARG A 70 -0.32 -9.91 2.41
C ARG A 70 0.67 -10.50 3.42
N LEU A 71 1.89 -10.85 2.99
CA LEU A 71 2.95 -11.35 3.86
C LEU A 71 3.44 -10.28 4.85
N LEU A 72 3.55 -9.04 4.41
CA LEU A 72 3.97 -7.93 5.26
C LEU A 72 2.95 -7.70 6.39
N VAL A 73 1.66 -7.76 6.08
CA VAL A 73 0.58 -7.69 7.07
C VAL A 73 0.59 -8.91 8.00
N GLN A 74 0.80 -10.12 7.48
CA GLN A 74 0.96 -11.31 8.32
C GLN A 74 2.10 -11.15 9.33
N LYS A 75 3.28 -10.70 8.86
CA LYS A 75 4.45 -10.44 9.72
C LYS A 75 4.14 -9.38 10.77
N PHE A 76 3.45 -8.30 10.39
CA PHE A 76 3.04 -7.25 11.31
C PHE A 76 2.10 -7.78 12.41
N LEU A 77 1.06 -8.54 12.04
CA LEU A 77 0.12 -9.14 12.98
C LEU A 77 0.82 -10.10 13.93
N ASN A 78 1.68 -10.98 13.41
CA ASN A 78 2.44 -11.93 14.21
C ASN A 78 3.40 -11.23 15.18
N LYS A 79 4.11 -10.19 14.73
CA LYS A 79 5.06 -9.43 15.57
C LYS A 79 4.36 -8.71 16.72
N ASN A 80 3.15 -8.20 16.48
CA ASN A 80 2.36 -7.50 17.49
C ASN A 80 1.48 -8.44 18.35
N GLY A 81 1.56 -9.76 18.13
CA GLY A 81 0.77 -10.74 18.88
C GLY A 81 -0.73 -10.73 18.54
N PHE A 82 -1.15 -10.07 17.47
CA PHE A 82 -2.54 -10.05 17.03
C PHE A 82 -2.87 -11.33 16.24
N LYS A 83 -3.88 -12.09 16.70
CA LYS A 83 -4.43 -13.24 15.99
C LYS A 83 -5.79 -12.91 15.41
N GLU A 84 -5.87 -12.86 14.08
CA GLU A 84 -7.12 -12.64 13.37
C GLU A 84 -7.75 -13.99 12.99
N LYS A 85 -8.88 -14.32 13.62
CA LYS A 85 -9.59 -15.60 13.42
C LYS A 85 -10.07 -15.81 11.98
N ARG A 86 -10.24 -14.73 11.20
CA ARG A 86 -10.64 -14.80 9.79
C ARG A 86 -9.52 -15.28 8.87
N PHE A 87 -8.27 -15.22 9.32
CA PHE A 87 -7.10 -15.51 8.50
C PHE A 87 -6.53 -16.88 8.85
N THR A 88 -6.35 -17.72 7.84
CA THR A 88 -5.61 -18.97 8.00
C THR A 88 -4.14 -18.64 8.24
N ASN A 89 -3.58 -19.09 9.37
CA ASN A 89 -2.21 -18.78 9.79
C ASN A 89 -1.89 -17.28 9.84
N ASN A 90 -2.86 -16.43 10.22
CA ASN A 90 -2.74 -14.96 10.21
C ASN A 90 -2.39 -14.36 8.83
N LEU A 91 -2.45 -15.12 7.75
CA LEU A 91 -2.24 -14.62 6.40
C LEU A 91 -3.54 -14.03 5.85
N PRO A 92 -3.57 -12.72 5.51
CA PRO A 92 -4.73 -12.15 4.85
C PRO A 92 -5.02 -12.88 3.53
N GLY A 93 -6.30 -13.08 3.24
CA GLY A 93 -6.75 -13.65 1.96
C GLY A 93 -6.64 -12.66 0.80
N TYR A 94 -6.89 -13.14 -0.42
CA TYR A 94 -6.95 -12.29 -1.61
C TYR A 94 -8.09 -11.26 -1.54
N GLU A 95 -9.28 -11.66 -1.06
CA GLU A 95 -10.42 -10.75 -0.88
C GLU A 95 -10.11 -9.61 0.10
N TRP A 96 -9.32 -9.88 1.15
CA TRP A 96 -8.86 -8.83 2.05
C TRP A 96 -8.01 -7.80 1.31
N PHE A 97 -7.08 -8.26 0.47
CA PHE A 97 -6.22 -7.39 -0.34
C PHE A 97 -7.03 -6.55 -1.33
N LYS A 98 -8.00 -7.16 -2.02
CA LYS A 98 -8.89 -6.47 -2.94
C LYS A 98 -9.68 -5.35 -2.24
N HIS A 99 -10.24 -5.63 -1.06
CA HIS A 99 -10.92 -4.60 -0.25
C HIS A 99 -9.95 -3.54 0.29
N PHE A 100 -8.72 -3.90 0.64
CA PHE A 100 -7.68 -2.93 1.02
C PHE A 100 -7.38 -1.98 -0.13
N LEU A 101 -7.15 -2.49 -1.34
CA LEU A 101 -6.97 -1.64 -2.52
C LEU A 101 -8.21 -0.77 -2.76
N ASP A 102 -9.42 -1.33 -2.68
CA ASP A 102 -10.67 -0.58 -2.88
C ASP A 102 -10.78 0.65 -1.98
N ARG A 103 -10.41 0.51 -0.69
CA ARG A 103 -10.39 1.63 0.27
C ARG A 103 -9.36 2.70 -0.08
N HIS A 104 -8.29 2.35 -0.78
CA HIS A 104 -7.16 3.24 -1.10
C HIS A 104 -7.00 3.50 -2.60
N LYS A 105 -8.06 3.28 -3.40
CA LYS A 105 -8.05 3.40 -4.88
C LYS A 105 -7.61 4.77 -5.41
N SER A 106 -7.75 5.83 -4.62
CA SER A 106 -7.29 7.17 -4.98
C SER A 106 -5.76 7.32 -4.97
N ILE A 107 -5.05 6.41 -4.28
CA ILE A 107 -3.60 6.47 -4.08
C ILE A 107 -2.91 5.22 -4.65
N LEU A 108 -3.51 4.05 -4.46
CA LEU A 108 -2.99 2.75 -4.88
C LEU A 108 -3.78 2.23 -6.07
N SER A 109 -3.07 1.73 -7.08
CA SER A 109 -3.64 1.02 -8.20
C SER A 109 -2.77 -0.19 -8.53
N GLU A 110 -3.40 -1.30 -8.90
CA GLU A 110 -2.69 -2.47 -9.41
C GLU A 110 -2.28 -2.17 -10.85
N ARG A 111 -0.99 -1.97 -11.07
CA ARG A 111 -0.43 -1.93 -12.42
C ARG A 111 -0.11 -3.35 -12.84
N LEU A 112 -0.70 -3.79 -13.95
CA LEU A 112 -0.12 -4.90 -14.70
C LEU A 112 1.29 -4.46 -15.07
N ALA A 113 2.30 -5.24 -14.70
CA ALA A 113 3.67 -4.96 -15.09
C ALA A 113 3.68 -4.87 -16.62
N GLU A 114 3.86 -3.66 -17.15
CA GLU A 114 4.14 -3.51 -18.57
C GLU A 114 5.47 -4.23 -18.81
N ASN A 115 5.49 -5.15 -19.78
CA ASN A 115 6.74 -5.72 -20.25
C ASN A 115 7.72 -4.56 -20.46
N ILE A 116 8.90 -4.65 -19.85
CA ILE A 116 9.99 -3.70 -20.07
C ILE A 116 10.02 -3.45 -21.59
N LYS A 117 9.84 -2.17 -22.00
CA LYS A 117 9.70 -1.81 -23.42
C LYS A 117 10.67 -2.61 -24.24
N ARG A 118 10.20 -3.29 -25.31
CA ARG A 118 11.03 -4.13 -26.19
C ARG A 118 12.35 -3.46 -26.52
N SER A 119 12.40 -2.14 -26.69
CA SER A 119 13.63 -1.37 -26.92
C SER A 119 14.76 -1.57 -25.88
N ARG A 120 14.47 -1.88 -24.61
CA ARG A 120 15.48 -2.26 -23.60
C ARG A 120 15.88 -3.73 -23.69
N ALA A 121 15.02 -4.61 -24.20
CA ALA A 121 15.29 -6.03 -24.42
C ALA A 121 15.90 -6.31 -25.81
N GLU A 122 15.67 -5.41 -26.78
CA GLU A 122 16.21 -5.38 -28.15
C GLU A 122 17.61 -4.76 -28.21
N ILE A 123 18.31 -4.66 -27.08
CA ILE A 123 19.72 -4.32 -27.08
C ILE A 123 20.47 -5.52 -27.70
N ASN A 124 20.71 -5.44 -29.01
CA ASN A 124 21.46 -6.43 -29.76
C ASN A 124 22.96 -6.27 -29.52
N HIS A 125 23.73 -7.35 -29.69
CA HIS A 125 25.19 -7.36 -29.58
C HIS A 125 25.84 -6.24 -30.40
N GLU A 126 25.33 -5.99 -31.60
CA GLU A 126 25.82 -4.93 -32.48
C GLU A 126 25.65 -3.52 -31.89
N SER A 127 24.55 -3.29 -31.17
CA SER A 127 24.29 -2.00 -30.51
C SER A 127 25.24 -1.76 -29.33
N ILE A 128 25.54 -2.83 -28.57
CA ILE A 128 26.53 -2.79 -27.48
C ILE A 128 27.93 -2.53 -28.05
N LYS A 129 28.30 -3.25 -29.12
CA LYS A 129 29.59 -3.09 -29.78
C LYS A 129 29.78 -1.66 -30.28
N LYS A 130 28.79 -1.12 -31.00
CA LYS A 130 28.81 0.26 -31.50
C LYS A 130 28.92 1.30 -30.38
N TYR A 131 28.23 1.07 -29.25
CA TYR A 131 28.37 1.92 -28.07
C TYR A 131 29.81 1.95 -27.54
N PHE A 132 30.45 0.79 -27.36
CA PHE A 132 31.83 0.74 -26.88
C PHE A 132 32.85 1.29 -27.89
N GLU A 133 32.61 1.14 -29.20
CA GLU A 133 33.44 1.78 -30.22
C GLU A 133 33.34 3.31 -30.17
N HIS A 134 32.12 3.85 -30.07
CA HIS A 134 31.92 5.29 -29.91
C HIS A 134 32.53 5.80 -28.60
N LEU A 135 32.36 5.07 -27.50
CA LEU A 135 32.94 5.41 -26.21
C LEU A 135 34.47 5.44 -26.27
N LYS A 136 35.10 4.46 -26.93
CA LYS A 136 36.55 4.41 -27.14
C LYS A 136 37.05 5.63 -27.92
N ASN A 137 36.31 6.05 -28.95
CA ASN A 137 36.65 7.24 -29.73
C ASN A 137 36.50 8.52 -28.89
N SER A 138 35.43 8.65 -28.11
CA SER A 138 35.19 9.82 -27.25
C SER A 138 36.18 9.92 -26.08
N LEU A 139 36.73 8.80 -25.62
CA LEU A 139 37.74 8.75 -24.56
C LEU A 139 39.18 8.87 -25.09
N ALA A 140 39.39 9.02 -26.41
CA ALA A 140 40.71 9.17 -26.98
C ALA A 140 41.40 10.43 -26.44
N GLY A 141 42.56 10.27 -25.80
CA GLY A 141 43.31 11.38 -25.19
C GLY A 141 42.83 11.79 -23.78
N VAL A 142 41.78 11.16 -23.25
CA VAL A 142 41.34 11.37 -21.86
C VAL A 142 42.07 10.38 -20.96
N SER A 143 42.81 10.90 -19.97
CA SER A 143 43.42 10.05 -18.94
C SER A 143 42.33 9.40 -18.08
N ALA A 144 42.52 8.13 -17.72
CA ALA A 144 41.57 7.39 -16.88
C ALA A 144 41.27 8.11 -15.54
N ASN A 145 42.24 8.87 -15.01
CA ASN A 145 42.10 9.64 -13.77
C ASN A 145 41.11 10.81 -13.88
N LEU A 146 40.68 11.17 -15.09
CA LEU A 146 39.69 12.22 -15.36
C LEU A 146 38.30 11.64 -15.65
N ILE A 147 38.17 10.31 -15.72
CA ILE A 147 36.89 9.64 -15.93
C ILE A 147 36.25 9.41 -14.56
N ILE A 148 35.31 10.27 -14.21
CA ILE A 148 34.57 10.18 -12.94
C ILE A 148 33.24 9.49 -13.22
N ASN A 149 32.99 8.36 -12.54
CA ASN A 149 31.65 7.78 -12.55
C ASN A 149 30.75 8.64 -11.66
N TYR A 150 29.65 9.14 -12.22
CA TYR A 150 28.58 9.82 -11.49
C TYR A 150 27.35 8.92 -11.55
N ASP A 151 27.39 7.78 -10.86
CA ASP A 151 26.19 7.02 -10.57
C ASP A 151 25.77 7.25 -9.11
N GLU A 152 24.46 7.40 -8.91
CA GLU A 152 23.89 7.31 -7.58
C GLU A 152 23.97 5.84 -7.14
N THR A 153 25.09 5.46 -6.52
CA THR A 153 25.26 4.12 -5.98
C THR A 153 24.32 3.97 -4.78
N ASN A 154 23.12 3.45 -5.03
CA ASN A 154 22.24 2.99 -3.96
C ASN A 154 22.96 1.87 -3.20
N ILE A 155 23.50 2.21 -2.02
CA ILE A 155 24.11 1.25 -1.11
C ILE A 155 23.00 0.31 -0.62
N ILE A 156 22.95 -0.90 -1.20
CA ILE A 156 22.15 -1.99 -0.66
C ILE A 156 22.98 -2.63 0.47
N LEU A 157 22.66 -2.27 1.72
CA LEU A 157 23.09 -3.03 2.88
C LEU A 157 22.29 -4.35 2.93
N THR A 158 22.67 -5.33 2.11
CA THR A 158 22.32 -6.72 2.40
C THR A 158 23.15 -7.14 3.60
N THR A 159 22.55 -7.09 4.80
CA THR A 159 23.11 -7.79 5.96
C THR A 159 23.19 -9.27 5.60
N LEU A 160 24.39 -9.74 5.28
CA LEU A 160 24.69 -11.17 5.20
C LEU A 160 24.21 -11.80 6.51
N GLY A 161 23.24 -12.70 6.38
CA GLY A 161 22.85 -13.57 7.48
C GLY A 161 24.08 -14.26 8.01
N LYS A 162 24.26 -14.20 9.34
CA LYS A 162 25.22 -15.04 10.05
C LYS A 162 25.07 -16.50 9.59
N PRO A 163 26.15 -17.20 9.19
CA PRO A 163 26.14 -18.66 9.29
C PRO A 163 26.12 -19.05 10.78
N ARG A 164 25.49 -20.21 11.03
CA ARG A 164 25.10 -20.81 12.33
C ARG A 164 25.94 -20.43 13.55
#